data_AF-A0A1H6HRT7-F1
#
_entry.id   AF-A0A1H6HRT7-F1
#
_cell.length_a   1.000
_cell.length_b   1.000
_cell.length_c   1.000
_cell.angle_alpha   90.00
_cell.angle_beta   90.00
_cell.angle_gamma   90.00
#
_symmetry.space_group_name_H-M   'P 1'
#
loop_
_entity.id
_entity.type
_entity.pdbx_description
1 polymer ?
#
loop_
_entity_poly.entity_id
_entity_poly.type
_entity_poly.pdbx_seq_one_letter_code
_entity_poly.pdbx_strand_id
1 'polypeptide(L)' 'MPDTKSGREKKGKNKRRQLENRLAEQELTAEEEPPDPEEESIDSELLVEDEAE' A
#
# COMPACT_ATOMS: atom_id res chain seq x y z
N MET A 1 -13.26 3.44 27.95
CA MET A 1 -11.85 3.22 28.29
C MET A 1 -11.07 2.82 27.04
N PRO A 2 -9.97 3.51 26.71
CA PRO A 2 -9.10 3.16 25.57
C PRO A 2 -8.32 1.86 25.76
N ASP A 3 -8.06 1.43 27.00
CA ASP A 3 -7.26 0.23 27.32
C ASP A 3 -8.06 -1.06 27.53
N THR A 4 -9.37 -1.04 27.27
CA THR A 4 -10.17 -2.29 27.28
C THR A 4 -10.08 -2.98 25.94
N LYS A 5 -10.30 -4.31 25.93
CA LYS A 5 -10.43 -5.10 24.69
C LYS A 5 -11.42 -4.43 23.71
N SER A 6 -12.60 -4.04 24.20
CA SER A 6 -13.61 -3.34 23.42
C SER A 6 -13.14 -1.97 22.90
N GLY A 7 -12.40 -1.20 23.71
CA GLY A 7 -11.79 0.06 23.28
C GLY A 7 -10.78 -0.13 22.14
N ARG A 8 -9.93 -1.15 22.25
CA ARG A 8 -8.94 -1.52 21.23
C ARG A 8 -9.59 -1.99 19.93
N GLU A 9 -10.64 -2.80 20.03
CA GLU A 9 -11.43 -3.27 18.88
C GLU A 9 -12.12 -2.10 18.17
N LYS A 10 -12.75 -1.19 18.93
CA LYS A 10 -13.38 0.02 18.36
C LYS A 10 -12.35 0.91 17.68
N LYS A 11 -11.17 1.09 18.27
CA LYS A 11 -10.05 1.82 17.65
C LYS A 11 -9.57 1.15 16.36
N GLY A 12 -9.46 -0.18 16.35
CA GLY A 12 -9.11 -0.95 15.15
C GLY A 12 -10.14 -0.79 14.03
N LYS A 13 -11.43 -0.91 14.34
CA LYS A 13 -12.53 -0.68 13.38
C LYS A 13 -12.52 0.75 12.83
N ASN A 14 -12.35 1.74 13.70
CA ASN A 14 -12.27 3.14 13.27
C ASN A 14 -11.08 3.39 12.34
N LYS A 15 -9.91 2.78 12.62
CA LYS A 15 -8.74 2.88 11.75
C LYS A 15 -8.98 2.23 10.38
N ARG A 16 -9.60 1.05 10.35
CA ARG A 16 -9.98 0.40 9.07
C ARG A 16 -10.90 1.29 8.25
N ARG A 17 -11.95 1.83 8.87
CA ARG A 17 -12.86 2.76 8.20
C ARG A 17 -12.17 4.04 7.70
N GLN A 18 -11.22 4.59 8.47
CA GLN A 18 -10.43 5.74 8.02
C GLN A 18 -9.58 5.40 6.79
N LEU A 19 -8.99 4.21 6.75
CA LEU A 19 -8.19 3.75 5.62
C LEU A 19 -9.08 3.50 4.39
N GLU A 20 -10.21 2.82 4.56
CA GLU A 20 -11.20 2.58 3.51
C GLU A 20 -11.68 3.88 2.86
N ASN A 21 -12.00 4.90 3.66
CA ASN A 21 -12.39 6.21 3.14
C ASN A 21 -11.27 6.87 2.32
N ARG A 22 -10.02 6.81 2.82
CA ARG A 22 -8.88 7.41 2.11
C ARG A 22 -8.61 6.71 0.78
N LEU A 23 -8.72 5.39 0.74
CA LEU A 23 -8.59 4.63 -0.51
C LEU A 23 -9.71 4.97 -1.48
N ALA A 24 -10.96 5.04 -1.02
CA ALA A 24 -12.08 5.44 -1.87
C ALA A 24 -11.91 6.86 -2.43
N GLU A 25 -11.42 7.81 -1.63
CA GLU A 25 -11.09 9.16 -2.10
C GLU A 25 -9.96 9.14 -3.15
N GLN A 26 -8.94 8.31 -2.94
CA GLN A 26 -7.86 8.12 -3.89
C GLN A 26 -8.36 7.52 -5.20
N GLU A 27 -9.22 6.50 -5.16
CA GLU A 27 -9.83 5.88 -6.33
C GLU A 27 -10.70 6.88 -7.12
N LEU A 28 -11.44 7.75 -6.44
CA LEU A 28 -12.25 8.78 -7.09
C LEU A 28 -11.43 9.90 -7.74
N THR A 29 -10.22 10.15 -7.25
CA THR A 29 -9.33 11.22 -7.74
C THR A 29 -8.20 10.71 -8.63
N ALA A 30 -8.05 9.39 -8.73
CA ALA A 30 -7.07 8.76 -9.58
C ALA A 30 -7.38 9.03 -11.06
N GLU A 31 -6.32 9.20 -11.83
CA GLU A 31 -6.40 9.26 -13.29
C GLU A 31 -6.79 7.89 -13.84
N GLU A 32 -7.52 7.86 -14.96
CA GLU A 32 -8.00 6.61 -15.58
C GLU A 32 -6.84 5.77 -16.14
N GLU A 33 -5.79 6.43 -16.61
CA GLU A 33 -4.55 5.81 -17.06
C GLU A 33 -3.52 5.85 -15.92
N PRO A 34 -2.96 4.70 -15.50
CA PRO A 34 -1.90 4.69 -14.50
C PRO A 34 -0.64 5.35 -15.05
N PRO A 35 0.21 5.95 -14.20
CA PRO A 35 1.48 6.48 -14.64
C PRO A 35 2.34 5.37 -15.25
N ASP A 36 3.17 5.74 -16.23
CA ASP A 36 4.18 4.83 -16.76
C ASP A 36 5.04 4.29 -15.61
N PRO A 37 5.40 2.99 -15.64
CA PRO A 37 6.25 2.42 -14.62
C PRO A 37 7.57 3.20 -14.59
N GLU A 38 8.01 3.58 -13.38
CA GLU A 38 9.36 4.10 -13.22
C GLU A 38 10.35 3.03 -13.68
N GLU A 39 11.26 3.38 -14.59
CA GLU A 39 12.38 2.51 -14.95
C GLU A 39 13.27 2.37 -13.71
N GLU A 40 12.96 1.39 -12.87
CA GLU A 40 13.81 1.01 -11.75
C GLU A 40 15.15 0.57 -12.39
N SER A 41 16.20 1.37 -12.17
CA SER A 41 17.54 1.00 -12.60
C SER A 41 17.86 -0.32 -11.91
N ILE A 42 17.72 -1.42 -12.64
CA ILE A 42 18.01 -2.75 -12.14
C ILE A 42 19.45 -2.68 -11.64
N ASP A 43 19.64 -2.77 -10.33
CA ASP A 43 20.98 -2.75 -9.77
C ASP A 43 21.70 -3.96 -10.37
N SER A 44 22.72 -3.68 -11.17
CA SER A 44 23.52 -4.69 -11.86
C SER A 44 24.11 -5.71 -10.89
N GLU A 45 24.18 -5.39 -9.59
CA GLU A 45 24.56 -6.34 -8.53
C GLU A 45 23.56 -7.49 -8.34
N LEU A 46 22.27 -7.32 -8.66
CA LEU A 46 21.23 -8.34 -8.50
C LEU A 46 21.13 -9.29 -9.71
N LEU A 47 21.70 -8.92 -10.86
CA LEU A 47 21.52 -9.59 -12.16
C LEU A 47 22.50 -10.75 -12.42
N VAL A 48 23.33 -11.12 -11.43
CA VAL A 48 24.49 -12.01 -11.63
C VAL A 48 24.16 -13.51 -11.56
N GLU A 49 22.93 -13.92 -11.24
CA GLU A 49 22.61 -15.34 -10.98
C GLU A 49 21.78 -16.10 -12.04
N ASP A 50 21.35 -15.47 -13.15
CA ASP A 50 20.48 -16.14 -14.15
C ASP A 50 21.14 -16.50 -15.51
N GLU A 51 22.43 -16.20 -15.74
CA GLU A 51 23.12 -16.48 -17.02
C GLU A 51 24.20 -17.59 -16.94
N ALA A 52 23.94 -18.66 -16.18
CA ALA A 52 24.80 -19.85 -16.17
C ALA A 52 24.01 -21.14 -16.42
N GLU A 53 23.62 -21.38 -17.68
CA GLU A 53 23.21 -22.70 -18.21
C GLU A 53 23.97 -23.05 -19.50
#